data_AF-A0A654DQ50-F1
#
_entry.id   AF-A0A654DQ50-F1
#
_cell.length_a   1.000
_cell.length_b   1.000
_cell.length_c   1.000
_cell.angle_alpha   90.00
_cell.angle_beta   90.00
_cell.angle_gamma   90.00
#
_symmetry.space_group_name_H-M   'P 1'
#
loop_
_entity.id
_entity.type
_entity.pdbx_description
1 polymer ?
#
loop_
_entity_poly.entity_id
_entity_poly.type
_entity_poly.pdbx_seq_one_letter_code
_entity_poly.pdbx_strand_id
1 'polypeptide(L)'
;MAHQAPRLLTNADVNGHQVSFFSPPHTQPDFPWVDIEDLAAAFLDTEAAKRMVQHAQNFDRDKRPVTTARNGDKIATIIPHALAQGLCGAIDQWNGFVEKDEGDTGPAHNAYCRTAGIVAADHWPLDFDQLIHAFRNPGGPFLEGL
;
A
#
# COMPACT_ATOMS: atom_id res chain seq x y z
N MET A 1 14.45 -11.43 -12.56
CA MET A 1 13.79 -10.12 -12.75
C MET A 1 14.63 -9.06 -12.06
N ALA A 2 14.68 -7.83 -12.57
CA ALA A 2 15.47 -6.77 -11.93
C ALA A 2 14.73 -6.31 -10.67
N HIS A 3 15.22 -6.75 -9.51
CA HIS A 3 14.77 -6.26 -8.21
C HIS A 3 15.59 -5.02 -7.85
N GLN A 4 14.92 -3.95 -7.44
CA GLN A 4 15.57 -2.80 -6.83
C GLN A 4 15.19 -2.71 -5.37
N ALA A 5 16.11 -2.23 -4.53
CA ALA A 5 15.79 -1.97 -3.13
C ALA A 5 14.78 -0.81 -3.05
N PRO A 6 13.64 -0.97 -2.37
CA PRO A 6 12.71 0.14 -2.15
C PRO A 6 13.39 1.27 -1.40
N ARG A 7 13.20 2.51 -1.87
CA ARG A 7 13.61 3.73 -1.16
C ARG A 7 12.38 4.38 -0.52
N LEU A 8 12.54 4.91 0.68
CA LEU A 8 11.54 5.79 1.28
C LEU A 8 11.35 7.01 0.36
N LEU A 9 10.10 7.33 0.05
CA LEU A 9 9.72 8.51 -0.71
C LEU A 9 9.39 9.66 0.23
N THR A 10 8.47 9.39 1.16
CA THR A 10 7.97 10.36 2.13
C THR A 10 7.18 9.66 3.24
N ASN A 11 6.88 10.40 4.29
CA ASN A 11 5.88 10.06 5.29
C ASN A 11 4.71 11.02 5.11
N ALA A 12 3.48 10.49 5.12
CA ALA A 12 2.29 11.31 4.97
C ALA A 12 1.27 10.99 6.06
N ASP A 13 0.49 11.99 6.45
CA ASP A 13 -0.58 11.82 7.43
C ASP A 13 -1.77 11.08 6.80
N VAL A 14 -2.13 9.94 7.37
CA VAL A 14 -3.35 9.20 7.08
C VAL A 14 -4.09 9.04 8.40
N ASN A 15 -5.25 9.69 8.53
CA ASN A 15 -6.08 9.63 9.74
C ASN A 15 -5.29 9.96 11.04
N GLY A 16 -4.46 11.01 11.00
CA GLY A 16 -3.66 11.45 12.15
C GLY A 16 -2.43 10.58 12.44
N HIS A 17 -2.11 9.62 11.59
CA HIS A 17 -0.96 8.73 11.73
C HIS A 17 0.02 8.92 10.57
N GLN A 18 1.31 8.92 10.90
CA GLN A 18 2.36 9.01 9.88
C GLN A 18 2.54 7.65 9.19
N VAL A 19 2.28 7.62 7.89
CA VAL A 19 2.39 6.44 7.05
C VAL A 19 3.54 6.58 6.07
N SER A 20 4.43 5.60 6.05
CA SER A 20 5.62 5.60 5.22
C SER A 20 5.32 5.06 3.80
N PHE A 21 5.71 5.82 2.77
CA PHE A 21 5.55 5.46 1.36
C PHE A 21 6.91 5.21 0.69
N PHE A 22 6.98 4.24 -0.21
CA PHE A 22 8.21 3.72 -0.80
C PHE A 22 8.09 3.59 -2.32
N SER A 23 9.23 3.62 -3.01
CA SER A 23 9.29 3.23 -4.42
C SER A 23 8.99 1.73 -4.57
N PRO A 24 8.37 1.29 -5.68
CA PRO A 24 8.19 -0.13 -5.97
C PRO A 24 9.52 -0.91 -5.99
N PRO A 25 9.56 -2.18 -5.53
CA PRO A 25 10.76 -3.04 -5.53
C PRO A 25 11.14 -3.61 -6.92
N HIS A 26 10.67 -3.00 -8.00
CA HIS A 26 10.88 -3.42 -9.38
C HIS A 26 10.94 -2.20 -10.31
N THR A 27 11.37 -2.42 -11.56
CA THR A 27 11.62 -1.34 -12.52
C THR A 27 10.42 -0.96 -13.38
N GLN A 28 9.33 -1.73 -13.35
CA GLN A 28 8.11 -1.41 -14.09
C GLN A 28 7.36 -0.23 -13.44
N PRO A 29 6.67 0.63 -14.22
CA PRO A 29 5.83 1.69 -13.67
C PRO A 29 4.72 1.13 -12.76
N ASP A 30 4.67 1.65 -11.53
CA ASP A 30 3.69 1.29 -10.50
C ASP A 30 3.58 2.45 -9.51
N PHE A 31 2.49 2.45 -8.73
CA PHE A 31 2.23 3.43 -7.70
C PHE A 31 3.14 3.22 -6.48
N PRO A 32 3.32 4.25 -5.62
CA PRO A 32 4.03 4.09 -4.36
C PRO A 32 3.52 2.92 -3.53
N TRP A 33 4.45 2.14 -3.00
CA TRP A 33 4.17 1.08 -2.03
C TRP A 33 4.12 1.68 -0.63
N VAL A 34 3.49 1.00 0.31
CA VAL A 34 3.21 1.56 1.64
C VAL A 34 3.58 0.58 2.75
N ASP A 35 4.07 1.10 3.88
CA ASP A 35 4.25 0.30 5.10
C ASP A 35 2.88 -0.16 5.62
N ILE A 36 2.67 -1.46 5.65
CA ILE A 36 1.40 -2.06 6.06
C ILE A 36 1.11 -1.82 7.54
N GLU A 37 2.14 -1.79 8.39
CA GLU A 37 1.96 -1.59 9.83
C GLU A 37 1.51 -0.16 10.11
N ASP A 38 2.19 0.81 9.52
CA ASP A 38 1.86 2.23 9.70
C ASP A 38 0.43 2.49 9.17
N LEU A 39 0.09 1.96 8.00
CA LEU A 39 -1.25 2.12 7.41
C LEU A 39 -2.33 1.44 8.25
N ALA A 40 -2.09 0.23 8.75
CA ALA A 40 -3.05 -0.47 9.60
C ALA A 40 -3.23 0.26 10.94
N ALA A 41 -2.16 0.78 11.53
CA ALA A 41 -2.19 1.54 12.78
C ALA A 41 -2.97 2.86 12.65
N ALA A 42 -3.14 3.39 11.43
CA ALA A 42 -3.98 4.54 11.17
C ALA A 42 -5.47 4.29 11.46
N PHE A 43 -5.92 3.03 11.47
CA PHE A 43 -7.35 2.67 11.60
C PHE A 43 -7.65 1.57 12.61
N LEU A 44 -6.63 0.86 13.08
CA LEU A 44 -6.74 -0.27 13.99
C LEU A 44 -5.91 -0.04 15.25
N ASP A 45 -6.19 -0.80 16.31
CA ASP A 45 -5.30 -0.85 17.46
C ASP A 45 -3.93 -1.43 17.10
N THR A 46 -2.92 -1.11 17.92
CA THR A 46 -1.53 -1.51 17.72
C THR A 46 -1.35 -3.02 17.53
N GLU A 47 -2.10 -3.85 18.25
CA GLU A 47 -1.95 -5.30 18.17
C GLU A 47 -2.60 -5.86 16.90
N ALA A 48 -3.72 -5.29 16.46
CA ALA A 48 -4.35 -5.59 15.18
C ALA A 48 -3.46 -5.17 14.01
N ALA A 49 -2.82 -4.00 14.07
CA ALA A 49 -1.86 -3.55 13.06
C ALA A 49 -0.67 -4.51 12.91
N LYS A 50 -0.07 -4.96 14.02
CA LYS A 50 0.99 -5.97 14.02
C LYS A 50 0.53 -7.30 13.42
N ARG A 51 -0.72 -7.73 13.70
CA ARG A 51 -1.27 -8.95 13.09
C ARG A 51 -1.40 -8.84 11.58
N MET A 52 -1.70 -7.65 11.04
CA MET A 52 -1.75 -7.44 9.58
C MET A 52 -0.38 -7.68 8.95
N VAL A 53 0.70 -7.22 9.57
CA VAL A 53 2.08 -7.52 9.13
C VAL A 53 2.32 -9.03 9.10
N GLN A 54 1.94 -9.74 10.17
CA GLN A 54 2.14 -11.19 10.26
C GLN A 54 1.37 -11.93 9.17
N HIS A 55 0.10 -11.58 8.94
CA HIS A 55 -0.70 -12.18 7.86
C HIS A 55 -0.09 -11.90 6.48
N ALA A 56 0.34 -10.66 6.25
CA ALA A 56 0.97 -10.25 5.01
C ALA A 56 2.29 -11.00 4.73
N GLN A 57 3.08 -11.29 5.76
CA GLN A 57 4.31 -12.07 5.64
C GLN A 57 4.08 -13.59 5.51
N ASN A 58 2.91 -14.08 5.92
CA ASN A 58 2.53 -15.49 5.88
C ASN A 58 1.78 -15.91 4.60
N PHE A 59 1.56 -14.99 3.66
CA PHE A 59 1.22 -15.40 2.28
C PHE A 59 2.30 -16.34 1.74
N ASP A 60 1.92 -17.18 0.77
CA ASP A 60 2.80 -18.15 0.11
C ASP A 60 4.21 -17.59 -0.06
N ARG A 61 5.21 -18.27 0.52
CA ARG A 61 6.59 -17.77 0.57
C ARG A 61 7.16 -17.49 -0.80
N ASP A 62 6.71 -18.24 -1.81
CA ASP A 62 7.19 -18.13 -3.18
C ASP A 62 6.42 -17.08 -4.01
N LYS A 63 5.24 -16.67 -3.53
CA LYS A 63 4.33 -15.73 -4.22
C LYS A 63 3.80 -14.62 -3.30
N ARG A 64 4.60 -14.22 -2.32
CA ARG A 64 4.16 -13.21 -1.35
C ARG A 64 4.03 -11.84 -2.04
N PRO A 65 2.88 -11.18 -1.95
CA PRO A 65 2.67 -9.89 -2.62
C PRO A 65 3.25 -8.72 -1.78
N VAL A 66 4.30 -8.99 -1.01
CA VAL A 66 4.90 -8.06 -0.05
C VAL A 66 6.42 -8.18 -0.06
N THR A 67 7.11 -7.10 0.28
CA THR A 67 8.55 -7.13 0.52
C THR A 67 8.92 -6.32 1.76
N THR A 68 10.21 -6.21 2.06
CA THR A 68 10.70 -5.38 3.15
C THR A 68 11.49 -4.18 2.61
N ALA A 69 11.38 -3.05 3.30
CA ALA A 69 12.14 -1.84 3.02
C ALA A 69 12.82 -1.32 4.27
N ARG A 70 13.97 -0.66 4.12
CA ARG A 70 14.62 0.05 5.24
C ARG A 70 13.94 1.40 5.44
N ASN A 71 13.58 1.70 6.68
CA ASN A 71 13.02 2.99 7.10
C ASN A 71 13.77 3.48 8.36
N GLY A 72 14.88 4.18 8.16
CA GLY A 72 15.81 4.51 9.25
C GLY A 72 16.35 3.24 9.94
N ASP A 73 15.99 3.07 11.20
CA ASP A 73 16.33 1.91 12.04
C ASP A 73 15.24 0.81 12.05
N LYS A 74 14.10 1.06 11.38
CA LYS A 74 13.01 0.08 11.20
C LYS A 74 13.19 -0.70 9.89
N ILE A 75 12.79 -1.98 9.92
CA ILE A 75 12.50 -2.77 8.71
C ILE A 75 10.98 -2.76 8.52
N ALA A 76 10.52 -2.03 7.51
CA ALA A 76 9.11 -1.94 7.13
C ALA A 76 8.71 -3.16 6.30
N THR A 77 7.49 -3.67 6.49
CA THR A 77 6.86 -4.58 5.53
C THR A 77 5.97 -3.76 4.62
N ILE A 78 6.26 -3.77 3.32
CA ILE A 78 5.61 -2.91 2.36
C ILE A 78 4.76 -3.70 1.37
N ILE A 79 3.64 -3.10 0.97
CA ILE A 79 2.66 -3.68 0.04
C ILE A 79 2.38 -2.74 -1.13
N PRO A 80 2.02 -3.26 -2.32
CA PRO A 80 1.60 -2.46 -3.46
C PRO A 80 0.29 -1.72 -3.16
N HIS A 81 0.06 -0.63 -3.90
CA HIS A 81 -1.11 0.22 -3.77
C HIS A 81 -2.44 -0.56 -3.78
N ALA A 82 -2.61 -1.51 -4.71
CA ALA A 82 -3.83 -2.31 -4.80
C ALA A 82 -4.11 -3.13 -3.54
N LEU A 83 -3.08 -3.68 -2.88
CA LEU A 83 -3.27 -4.39 -1.61
C LEU A 83 -3.56 -3.44 -0.45
N ALA A 84 -2.98 -2.24 -0.46
CA ALA A 84 -3.30 -1.22 0.53
C ALA A 84 -4.77 -0.76 0.42
N GLN A 85 -5.27 -0.58 -0.81
CA GLN A 85 -6.70 -0.32 -1.06
C GLN A 85 -7.58 -1.46 -0.53
N GLY A 86 -7.19 -2.71 -0.80
CA GLY A 86 -7.89 -3.90 -0.31
C GLY A 86 -7.89 -4.00 1.21
N LEU A 87 -6.76 -3.70 1.87
CA LEU A 87 -6.66 -3.64 3.32
C LEU A 87 -7.62 -2.59 3.91
N CYS A 88 -7.59 -1.37 3.39
CA CYS A 88 -8.49 -0.31 3.84
C CYS A 88 -9.96 -0.66 3.62
N GLY A 89 -10.29 -1.26 2.47
CA GLY A 89 -11.66 -1.75 2.20
C GLY A 89 -12.10 -2.84 3.17
N ALA A 90 -11.21 -3.77 3.52
CA ALA A 90 -11.49 -4.81 4.53
C ALA A 90 -11.69 -4.21 5.92
N ILE A 91 -10.90 -3.19 6.30
CA ILE A 91 -11.06 -2.45 7.56
C ILE A 91 -12.41 -1.73 7.60
N ASP A 92 -12.79 -1.07 6.50
CA ASP A 92 -14.08 -0.39 6.39
C ASP A 92 -15.24 -1.37 6.59
N GLN A 93 -15.21 -2.53 5.91
CA GLN A 93 -16.21 -3.58 6.08
C GLN A 93 -16.24 -4.13 7.52
N TRP A 94 -15.07 -4.35 8.14
CA TRP A 94 -14.97 -4.78 9.53
C TRP A 94 -15.63 -3.78 10.48
N ASN A 95 -15.48 -2.48 10.20
CA ASN A 95 -16.07 -1.39 10.97
C ASN A 95 -17.55 -1.13 10.61
N GLY A 96 -18.18 -2.00 9.81
CA GLY A 96 -19.60 -1.95 9.49
C GLY A 96 -19.95 -1.00 8.34
N PHE A 97 -18.98 -0.56 7.55
CA PHE A 97 -19.27 0.13 6.30
C PHE A 97 -19.98 -0.84 5.34
N VAL A 98 -21.10 -0.39 4.79
CA VAL A 98 -21.85 -1.10 3.75
C VAL A 98 -21.98 -0.14 2.58
N GLU A 99 -21.44 -0.55 1.43
CA GLU A 99 -21.57 0.19 0.17
C GLU A 99 -23.06 0.34 -0.18
N LYS A 100 -23.49 1.58 -0.43
CA LYS A 100 -24.90 1.89 -0.75
C LYS A 100 -25.14 2.00 -2.25
N ASP A 101 -24.14 2.52 -2.96
CA ASP A 101 -24.15 2.76 -4.40
C ASP A 101 -22.80 2.35 -4.98
N GLU A 102 -22.76 2.02 -6.27
CA GLU A 102 -21.55 1.63 -6.97
C GLU A 102 -20.50 2.75 -6.90
N GLY A 103 -19.34 2.44 -6.29
CA GLY A 103 -18.24 3.39 -6.14
C GLY A 103 -18.23 4.13 -4.80
N ASP A 104 -19.18 3.85 -3.91
CA ASP A 104 -19.16 4.35 -2.55
C ASP A 104 -18.07 3.60 -1.76
N THR A 105 -17.07 4.33 -1.27
CA THR A 105 -15.93 3.76 -0.56
C THR A 105 -15.93 4.19 0.90
N GLY A 106 -15.45 3.33 1.78
CA GLY A 106 -15.42 3.61 3.20
C GLY A 106 -14.39 4.68 3.59
N PRO A 107 -14.44 5.15 4.85
CA PRO A 107 -13.57 6.22 5.33
C PRO A 107 -12.08 5.87 5.29
N ALA A 108 -11.69 4.63 5.60
CA ALA A 108 -10.30 4.21 5.55
C ALA A 108 -9.78 4.20 4.12
N HIS A 109 -10.56 3.61 3.20
CA HIS A 109 -10.22 3.58 1.78
C HIS A 109 -10.06 4.99 1.21
N ASN A 110 -11.01 5.89 1.51
CA ASN A 110 -10.97 7.28 1.06
C ASN A 110 -9.76 8.05 1.60
N ALA A 111 -9.49 7.94 2.90
CA ALA A 111 -8.35 8.62 3.53
C ALA A 111 -7.02 8.15 2.95
N TYR A 112 -6.86 6.84 2.75
CA TYR A 112 -5.68 6.29 2.10
C TYR A 112 -5.54 6.74 0.64
N CYS A 113 -6.57 6.53 -0.20
CA CYS A 113 -6.49 6.81 -1.63
C CYS A 113 -6.22 8.29 -1.94
N ARG A 114 -6.82 9.22 -1.19
CA ARG A 114 -6.53 10.66 -1.33
C ARG A 114 -5.07 10.96 -1.01
N THR A 115 -4.57 10.42 0.10
CA THR A 115 -3.19 10.64 0.53
C THR A 115 -2.20 10.01 -0.45
N ALA A 116 -2.45 8.77 -0.89
CA ALA A 116 -1.64 8.08 -1.87
C ALA A 116 -1.58 8.84 -3.21
N GLY A 117 -2.71 9.41 -3.65
CA GLY A 117 -2.76 10.24 -4.86
C GLY A 117 -1.89 11.49 -4.77
N ILE A 118 -1.92 12.18 -3.62
CA ILE A 118 -1.06 13.35 -3.34
C ILE A 118 0.41 12.91 -3.33
N VAL A 119 0.75 11.85 -2.60
CA VAL A 119 2.13 11.34 -2.52
C VAL A 119 2.64 10.93 -3.90
N ALA A 120 1.82 10.28 -4.72
CA ALA A 120 2.18 9.93 -6.09
C ALA A 120 2.45 11.19 -6.93
N ALA A 121 1.59 12.21 -6.86
CA ALA A 121 1.79 13.45 -7.61
C ALA A 121 3.07 14.20 -7.19
N ASP A 122 3.34 14.29 -5.89
CA ASP A 122 4.40 15.15 -5.35
C ASP A 122 5.78 14.46 -5.28
N HIS A 123 5.81 13.15 -5.05
CA HIS A 123 7.04 12.41 -4.73
C HIS A 123 7.35 11.24 -5.67
N TRP A 124 6.41 10.88 -6.56
CA TRP A 124 6.57 9.81 -7.54
C TRP A 124 5.83 10.12 -8.85
N PRO A 125 6.12 11.26 -9.50
CA PRO A 125 5.38 11.68 -10.68
C PRO A 125 5.61 10.68 -11.81
N LEU A 126 4.50 10.12 -12.31
CA LEU A 126 4.46 9.27 -13.49
C LEU A 126 3.90 10.08 -14.65
N ASP A 127 4.46 9.87 -15.85
CA ASP A 127 3.82 10.36 -17.07
C ASP A 127 2.52 9.58 -17.36
N PHE A 128 1.75 10.03 -18.36
CA PHE A 128 0.46 9.44 -18.67
C PHE A 128 0.54 7.96 -19.07
N ASP A 129 1.57 7.58 -19.82
CA ASP A 129 1.77 6.19 -20.26
C ASP A 129 2.15 5.30 -19.06
N GLN A 130 3.00 5.82 -18.18
CA GLN A 130 3.39 5.18 -16.92
C GLN A 130 2.20 5.03 -15.96
N LEU A 131 1.31 6.01 -15.89
CA LEU A 131 0.07 5.92 -15.11
C LEU A 131 -0.83 4.80 -15.64
N ILE A 132 -1.07 4.76 -16.96
CA ILE A 132 -1.86 3.69 -17.59
C ILE A 132 -1.23 2.32 -17.30
N HIS A 133 0.10 2.22 -17.37
CA HIS A 133 0.81 0.99 -17.05
C HIS A 133 0.60 0.59 -15.59
N ALA A 134 0.79 1.52 -14.64
CA ALA A 134 0.61 1.27 -13.22
C ALA A 134 -0.81 0.78 -12.88
N PHE A 135 -1.84 1.35 -13.52
CA PHE A 135 -3.22 0.88 -13.37
C PHE A 135 -3.46 -0.53 -13.93
N ARG A 136 -2.76 -0.90 -15.01
CA ARG A 136 -2.93 -2.21 -15.67
C ARG A 136 -2.10 -3.33 -15.06
N ASN A 137 -1.00 -2.99 -14.39
CA ASN A 137 -0.12 -3.96 -13.75
C ASN A 137 0.20 -3.56 -12.29
N PRO A 138 -0.82 -3.48 -11.42
CA PRO A 138 -0.62 -3.05 -10.04
C PRO A 138 0.30 -4.04 -9.31
N GLY A 139 1.34 -3.54 -8.64
CA GLY A 139 2.32 -4.39 -7.92
C GLY A 139 3.26 -5.20 -8.81
N GLY A 140 3.14 -5.06 -10.14
CA GLY A 140 4.03 -5.68 -11.11
C GLY A 140 4.23 -7.18 -10.87
N PRO A 141 5.49 -7.67 -10.94
CA PRO A 141 5.79 -9.09 -10.77
C PRO A 141 5.37 -9.71 -9.43
N PHE A 142 5.03 -8.91 -8.41
CA PHE A 142 4.58 -9.43 -7.12
C PHE A 142 3.10 -9.84 -7.15
N LEU A 143 2.33 -9.35 -8.12
CA LEU A 143 0.93 -9.72 -8.31
C LEU A 143 0.68 -10.51 -9.61
N GLU A 144 1.69 -10.63 -10.49
CA GLU A 144 1.59 -11.46 -11.70
C GLU A 144 1.32 -12.94 -11.34
N GLY A 145 0.16 -13.46 -11.75
CA GLY A 145 -0.20 -14.87 -11.58
C GLY A 145 -0.77 -15.26 -10.21
N LEU A 146 -1.24 -14.27 -9.43
CA LEU A 146 -2.21 -14.45 -8.35
C LEU A 146 -3.65 -14.48 -8.87
#